data_AF-A0A7K3XPQ6-F1
#
_entry.id   AF-A0A7K3XPQ6-F1
#
_cell.length_a   1.000
_cell.length_b   1.000
_cell.length_c   1.000
_cell.angle_alpha   90.00
_cell.angle_beta   90.00
_cell.angle_gamma   90.00
#
_symmetry.space_group_name_H-M   'P 1'
#
loop_
_entity.id
_entity.type
_entity.pdbx_description
1 polymer ?
#
loop_
_entity_poly.entity_id
_entity_poly.type
_entity_poly.pdbx_seq_one_letter_code
_entity_poly.pdbx_strand_id
1 'polypeptide(L)' 'QWNVFHNPYSIPDKMNETIWAQISQKNRLFLSVMSTIFLLWGLMNLQRREKFLK' A
#
# COMPACT_ATOMS: atom_id res chain seq x y z
N GLN A 1 10.69 -8.68 7.25
CA GLN A 1 11.01 -7.25 7.32
C GLN A 1 10.11 -6.50 6.33
N TRP A 2 9.50 -5.39 6.75
CA TRP A 2 8.60 -4.59 5.92
C TRP A 2 9.39 -3.41 5.33
N ASN A 3 9.59 -3.38 4.02
CA ASN A 3 10.26 -2.27 3.35
C ASN A 3 9.33 -1.67 2.30
N VAL A 4 8.84 -0.44 2.55
CA VAL A 4 7.88 0.27 1.69
C VAL A 4 8.51 0.63 0.34
N PHE A 5 9.85 0.73 0.27
CA PHE A 5 10.60 1.04 -0.94
C PHE A 5 11.32 -0.20 -1.51
N HIS A 6 10.66 -1.36 -1.51
CA HIS A 6 11.19 -2.55 -2.15
C HIS A 6 11.20 -2.36 -3.67
N ASN A 7 12.39 -2.23 -4.29
CA ASN A 7 12.51 -2.08 -5.73
C ASN A 7 12.17 -3.41 -6.45
N PRO A 8 11.08 -3.48 -7.24
CA PRO A 8 10.63 -4.69 -7.89
C PRO A 8 11.33 -4.95 -9.24
N TYR A 9 12.42 -4.25 -9.56
CA TYR A 9 13.12 -4.37 -10.85
C TYR A 9 14.56 -4.87 -10.72
N SER A 10 15.08 -4.98 -9.50
CA SER A 10 16.41 -5.50 -9.21
C SER A 10 16.32 -6.57 -8.13
N ILE A 11 16.44 -7.84 -8.51
CA ILE A 11 16.60 -8.95 -7.57
C ILE A 11 18.00 -8.81 -6.96
N PRO A 12 18.15 -8.71 -5.64
CA PRO A 12 19.47 -8.66 -5.02
C PRO A 12 20.22 -9.97 -5.29
N ASP A 13 21.49 -9.88 -5.69
CA ASP A 13 22.37 -11.00 -6.08
C ASP A 13 22.48 -12.16 -5.06
N LYS A 14 22.04 -11.93 -3.82
CA LYS A 14 22.10 -12.89 -2.70
C LYS A 14 20.72 -13.29 -2.17
N MET A 15 19.64 -12.95 -2.87
CA MET A 15 18.28 -13.17 -2.41
C MET A 15 17.56 -14.21 -3.27
N ASN A 16 16.96 -15.20 -2.62
CA ASN A 16 16.18 -16.23 -3.31
C ASN A 16 14.99 -15.61 -4.07
N GLU A 17 14.88 -15.90 -5.37
CA GLU A 17 13.88 -15.32 -6.27
C GLU A 17 12.45 -15.56 -5.77
N THR A 18 12.18 -16.75 -5.24
CA THR A 18 10.86 -17.12 -4.68
C THR A 18 10.49 -16.24 -3.48
N ILE A 19 11.45 -15.96 -2.60
CA ILE A 19 11.23 -15.10 -1.42
C ILE A 19 11.00 -13.65 -1.86
N TRP A 20 11.75 -13.19 -2.86
CA TRP A 20 11.61 -11.85 -3.42
C TRP A 20 10.26 -11.63 -4.12
N ALA A 21 9.78 -12.62 -4.86
CA ALA A 21 8.45 -12.59 -5.48
C ALA A 21 7.34 -12.53 -4.42
N GLN A 22 7.45 -13.34 -3.36
CA GLN A 22 6.48 -13.35 -2.27
C GLN A 22 6.43 -12.00 -1.52
N ILE A 23 7.59 -11.39 -1.24
CA ILE A 23 7.66 -10.08 -0.58
C ILE A 23 7.04 -9.00 -1.47
N SER A 24 7.37 -8.99 -2.76
CA SER A 24 6.83 -8.02 -3.71
C SER A 24 5.31 -8.12 -3.84
N GLN A 25 4.75 -9.34 -3.87
CA GLN A 25 3.30 -9.57 -3.92
C GLN A 25 2.61 -9.07 -2.65
N LYS A 26 3.16 -9.39 -1.46
CA LYS A 26 2.59 -8.95 -0.18
C LYS A 26 2.60 -7.42 -0.03
N ASN A 27 3.67 -6.76 -0.45
CA ASN A 27 3.76 -5.30 -0.43
C ASN A 27 2.69 -4.65 -1.31
N ARG A 28 2.46 -5.17 -2.53
CA ARG A 28 1.42 -4.64 -3.44
C ARG A 28 0.02 -4.79 -2.86
N LEU A 29 -0.28 -5.95 -2.28
CA LEU A 29 -1.59 -6.21 -1.67
C LEU A 29 -1.85 -5.25 -0.51
N PHE A 30 -0.87 -5.03 0.35
CA PHE A 30 -1.02 -4.09 1.46
C PHE A 30 -1.17 -2.65 1.00
N LEU A 31 -0.38 -2.20 0.02
CA LEU A 31 -0.52 -0.85 -0.54
C LEU A 31 -1.92 -0.64 -1.14
N SER A 32 -2.46 -1.63 -1.83
CA SER A 32 -3.81 -1.58 -2.39
C SER A 32 -4.90 -1.50 -1.31
N VAL A 33 -4.80 -2.33 -0.27
CA VAL A 33 -5.75 -2.33 0.87
C VAL A 33 -5.69 -1.00 1.62
N MET A 34 -4.48 -0.54 1.97
CA MET A 34 -4.29 0.71 2.69
C MET A 34 -4.76 1.91 1.86
N SER A 35 -4.48 1.94 0.56
CA SER A 35 -4.98 2.99 -0.33
C SER A 35 -6.51 3.06 -0.32
N THR A 36 -7.19 1.92 -0.38
CA THR A 36 -8.67 1.86 -0.34
C THR A 36 -9.21 2.40 0.98
N ILE A 37 -8.63 1.98 2.11
CA ILE A 37 -9.06 2.44 3.45
C ILE A 37 -8.84 3.96 3.57
N PHE A 38 -7.67 4.47 3.17
CA PHE A 38 -7.36 5.89 3.23
C PHE A 38 -8.29 6.74 2.34
N LEU A 39 -8.62 6.25 1.15
CA LEU A 39 -9.56 6.93 0.25
C LEU A 39 -10.95 7.04 0.87
N LEU A 40 -11.48 5.93 1.40
CA LEU A 40 -12.79 5.91 2.06
C LEU A 40 -12.81 6.81 3.29
N TRP A 41 -11.74 6.78 4.09
CA TRP A 41 -11.60 7.64 5.25
C TRP A 41 -11.57 9.12 4.86
N GLY A 42 -10.74 9.48 3.87
CA GLY A 42 -10.64 10.83 3.35
C GLY A 42 -11.98 11.34 2.85
N LEU A 43 -12.70 10.52 2.07
CA LEU A 43 -14.02 10.86 1.57
C LEU A 43 -15.03 11.07 2.72
N MET A 44 -15.05 10.19 3.73
CA MET A 44 -15.95 10.34 4.88
C MET A 44 -15.65 11.63 5.67
N ASN A 45 -14.38 12.00 5.81
CA ASN A 45 -14.00 13.26 6.44
C ASN A 45 -14.49 14.49 5.64
N LEU A 46 -14.40 14.43 4.31
CA LEU A 46 -14.93 15.49 3.44
C LEU A 46 -16.45 15.58 3.53
N GLN A 47 -17.15 14.45 3.47
CA GLN A 47 -18.61 14.39 3.62
C GLN A 47 -19.08 14.95 4.98
N ARG A 48 -18.34 14.69 6.07
CA ARG A 48 -18.66 15.31 7.37
C ARG A 48 -18.50 16.82 7.33
N ARG A 49 -17.40 17.33 6.77
CA ARG A 49 -17.17 18.78 6.63
C ARG A 49 -18.28 19.46 5.83
N GLU A 50 -18.70 18.87 4.71
CA GLU A 50 -19.77 19.41 3.87
C GLU A 50 -21.11 19.48 4.59
N LYS A 51 -21.43 18.48 5.43
CA LYS A 51 -22.65 18.49 6.26
C LYS A 51 -22.66 19.57 7.34
N PHE A 52 -21.49 20.06 7.77
CA PHE A 52 -21.41 21.18 8.74
C PHE A 52 -21.53 22.55 8.07
N LEU A 53 -21.27 22.65 6.76
CA LEU A 53 -21.38 23.89 5.99
C LEU A 53 -22.82 24.14 5.48
N LYS A 54 -23.72 23.18 5.66
CA LYS A 54 -25.12 23.22 5.24
C LYS A 54 -26.02 23.38 6.46
#